data_AF-N0AXB6-F1
#
_entry.id   AF-N0AXB6-F1
#
_cell.length_a   1.000
_cell.length_b   1.000
_cell.length_c   1.000
_cell.angle_alpha   90.00
_cell.angle_beta   90.00
_cell.angle_gamma   90.00
#
_symmetry.space_group_name_H-M   'P 1'
#
loop_
_entity.id
_entity.type
_entity.pdbx_description
1 polymer ?
#
loop_
_entity_poly.entity_id
_entity_poly.type
_entity_poly.pdbx_seq_one_letter_code
_entity_poly.pdbx_strand_id
1 'polypeptide(L)'
;MKKSEWYNVTIRKVNDLNIKLDKRKVRRFRVSLLIKMISRIEEFSLQSCDQCENYKQNIEQMISMLEQDSSANIKEFRSIFNEILKHLKKDHGLVEEGTYMPQWLSLGLIFGVAFMFTYTYSISIGMLLGIVIGSMLDENAKKKGKQI
;
A
#
# COMPACT_ATOMS: atom_id res chain seq x y z
N MET A 1 6.64 -15.43 -15.30
CA MET A 1 6.24 -14.50 -16.39
C MET A 1 7.39 -13.55 -16.66
N LYS A 2 7.72 -13.30 -17.95
CA LYS A 2 8.76 -12.34 -18.34
C LYS A 2 8.19 -10.93 -18.15
N LYS A 3 8.88 -10.07 -17.40
CA LYS A 3 8.48 -8.68 -17.16
C LYS A 3 8.63 -7.85 -18.44
N SER A 4 7.72 -6.91 -18.67
CA SER A 4 7.77 -6.01 -19.83
C SER A 4 8.99 -5.08 -19.82
N GLU A 5 9.30 -4.50 -20.98
CA GLU A 5 10.32 -3.46 -21.10
C GLU A 5 9.96 -2.24 -20.23
N TRP A 6 8.68 -1.83 -20.25
CA TRP A 6 8.16 -0.74 -19.43
C TRP A 6 8.48 -0.94 -17.94
N TYR A 7 8.23 -2.14 -17.41
CA TYR A 7 8.53 -2.45 -16.01
C TYR A 7 10.01 -2.26 -15.68
N ASN A 8 10.90 -2.80 -16.51
CA ASN A 8 12.34 -2.76 -16.26
C ASN A 8 12.89 -1.33 -16.31
N VAL A 9 12.43 -0.52 -17.27
CA VAL A 9 12.82 0.89 -17.39
C VAL A 9 12.29 1.70 -16.21
N THR A 10 11.02 1.54 -15.87
CA THR A 10 10.34 2.30 -14.80
C THR A 10 10.94 2.00 -13.43
N ILE A 11 11.18 0.72 -13.12
CA ILE A 11 11.81 0.33 -11.85
C ILE A 11 13.24 0.87 -11.73
N ARG A 12 14.00 0.87 -12.84
CA ARG A 12 15.36 1.45 -12.83
C ARG A 12 15.30 2.94 -12.47
N LYS A 13 14.43 3.72 -13.13
CA LYS A 13 14.26 5.16 -12.83
C LYS A 13 13.90 5.40 -11.36
N VAL A 14 12.94 4.65 -10.82
CA VAL A 14 12.51 4.79 -9.42
C VAL A 14 13.62 4.40 -8.45
N ASN A 15 14.38 3.34 -8.73
CA ASN A 15 15.51 2.94 -7.90
C ASN A 15 16.64 3.97 -7.92
N ASP A 16 16.95 4.55 -9.08
CA ASP A 16 17.95 5.62 -9.19
C ASP A 16 17.52 6.85 -8.38
N LEU A 17 16.22 7.20 -8.43
CA LEU A 17 15.65 8.25 -7.59
C LEU A 17 15.71 7.91 -6.11
N ASN A 18 15.46 6.66 -5.72
CA ASN A 18 15.53 6.21 -4.33
C ASN A 18 16.93 6.36 -3.73
N ILE A 19 17.98 6.25 -4.55
CA ILE A 19 19.38 6.45 -4.15
C ILE A 19 19.72 7.95 -4.06
N LYS A 20 19.20 8.76 -4.99
CA LYS A 20 19.50 10.19 -5.08
C LYS A 20 18.71 11.05 -4.08
N LEU A 21 17.48 10.65 -3.74
CA LEU A 21 16.60 11.39 -2.84
C LEU A 21 17.04 11.24 -1.38
N ASP A 22 16.87 12.30 -0.60
CA ASP A 22 17.11 12.22 0.84
C ASP A 22 16.08 11.31 1.52
N LYS A 23 16.46 10.72 2.66
CA LYS A 23 15.61 9.78 3.41
C LYS A 23 14.24 10.36 3.79
N ARG A 24 14.11 11.67 4.01
CA ARG A 24 12.82 12.30 4.33
C ARG A 24 11.92 12.32 3.10
N LYS A 25 12.44 12.64 1.91
CA LYS A 25 11.70 12.59 0.65
C LYS A 25 11.30 11.15 0.30
N VAL A 26 12.21 10.18 0.40
CA VAL A 26 11.91 8.75 0.17
C VAL A 26 10.71 8.29 1.02
N ARG A 27 10.69 8.65 2.30
CA ARG A 27 9.57 8.35 3.20
C ARG A 27 8.31 9.15 2.84
N ARG A 28 8.44 10.45 2.52
CA ARG A 28 7.32 11.34 2.19
C ARG A 28 6.56 10.89 0.94
N PHE A 29 7.27 10.37 -0.06
CA PHE A 29 6.71 9.89 -1.33
C PHE A 29 6.43 8.38 -1.33
N ARG A 30 6.69 7.68 -0.22
CA ARG A 30 6.45 6.24 -0.07
C ARG A 30 7.05 5.42 -1.23
N VAL A 31 8.29 5.72 -1.63
CA VAL A 31 8.95 5.16 -2.83
C VAL A 31 8.95 3.62 -2.82
N SER A 32 9.14 2.99 -1.66
CA SER A 32 9.04 1.53 -1.52
C SER A 32 7.67 0.97 -1.90
N LEU A 33 6.59 1.66 -1.56
CA LEU A 33 5.23 1.25 -1.92
C LEU A 33 4.97 1.51 -3.41
N LEU A 34 5.50 2.60 -3.97
CA LEU A 34 5.43 2.87 -5.41
C LEU A 34 6.06 1.73 -6.23
N ILE A 35 7.23 1.23 -5.82
CA ILE A 35 7.90 0.08 -6.46
C ILE A 35 7.00 -1.16 -6.47
N LYS A 36 6.35 -1.45 -5.33
CA LYS A 36 5.43 -2.59 -5.24
C LYS A 36 4.19 -2.39 -6.11
N MET A 37 3.63 -1.19 -6.15
CA MET A 37 2.50 -0.83 -7.03
C MET A 37 2.86 -1.02 -8.51
N ILE A 38 4.04 -0.58 -8.96
CA ILE A 38 4.54 -0.78 -10.33
C ILE A 38 4.56 -2.27 -10.69
N SER A 39 5.04 -3.14 -9.78
CA SER A 39 5.07 -4.58 -10.02
C SER A 39 3.67 -5.19 -10.16
N ARG A 40 2.69 -4.71 -9.37
CA ARG A 40 1.30 -5.17 -9.43
C ARG A 40 0.56 -4.68 -10.65
N ILE A 41 0.77 -3.42 -11.04
CA ILE A 41 0.17 -2.85 -12.24
C ILE A 41 0.67 -3.56 -13.49
N GLU A 42 1.96 -3.90 -13.54
CA GLU A 42 2.51 -4.75 -14.59
C GLU A 42 1.83 -6.14 -14.61
N GLU A 43 1.63 -6.75 -13.44
CA GLU A 43 0.97 -8.07 -13.35
C GLU A 43 -0.48 -8.02 -13.84
N PHE A 44 -1.25 -7.02 -13.41
CA PHE A 44 -2.68 -6.91 -13.75
C PHE A 44 -2.94 -6.35 -15.15
N SER A 45 -2.06 -5.51 -15.68
CA SER A 45 -2.15 -5.09 -17.09
C SER A 45 -1.97 -6.27 -18.04
N LEU A 46 -1.04 -7.19 -17.75
CA LEU A 46 -0.87 -8.44 -18.50
C LEU A 46 -2.08 -9.40 -18.34
N GLN A 47 -2.87 -9.24 -17.28
CA GLN A 47 -4.12 -9.97 -17.04
C GLN A 47 -5.35 -9.23 -17.60
N SER A 48 -5.15 -8.30 -18.54
CA SER A 48 -6.23 -7.59 -19.25
C SER A 48 -7.03 -6.59 -18.38
N CYS A 49 -6.39 -5.95 -17.40
CA CYS A 49 -6.98 -4.80 -16.71
C CYS A 49 -6.62 -3.48 -17.42
N ASP A 50 -7.57 -2.91 -18.17
CA ASP A 50 -7.39 -1.66 -18.94
C ASP A 50 -7.02 -0.46 -18.05
N GLN A 51 -7.57 -0.38 -16.83
CA GLN A 51 -7.22 0.69 -15.89
C GLN A 51 -5.76 0.58 -15.44
N CYS A 52 -5.26 -0.64 -15.19
CA CYS A 52 -3.85 -0.84 -14.89
C CYS A 52 -2.94 -0.47 -16.07
N GLU A 53 -3.36 -0.71 -17.31
CA GLU A 53 -2.62 -0.23 -18.49
C GLU A 53 -2.55 1.30 -18.52
N ASN A 54 -3.69 1.98 -18.31
CA ASN A 54 -3.75 3.44 -18.26
C ASN A 54 -2.90 4.02 -17.11
N TYR A 55 -2.82 3.33 -15.97
CA TYR A 55 -2.02 3.77 -14.84
C TYR A 55 -0.50 3.74 -15.09
N LYS A 56 -0.03 3.10 -16.15
CA LYS A 56 1.39 3.17 -16.56
C LYS A 56 1.82 4.60 -16.90
N GLN A 57 0.98 5.35 -17.61
CA GLN A 57 1.24 6.75 -17.93
C GLN A 57 1.23 7.64 -16.69
N ASN A 58 0.28 7.38 -15.78
CA ASN A 58 0.20 8.09 -14.50
C ASN A 58 1.47 7.88 -13.64
N ILE A 59 2.04 6.67 -13.67
CA ILE A 59 3.30 6.37 -12.99
C ILE A 59 4.47 7.14 -13.61
N GLU A 60 4.54 7.23 -14.93
CA GLU A 60 5.58 8.01 -15.60
C GLU A 60 5.49 9.49 -15.22
N GLN A 61 4.29 10.05 -15.19
CA GLN A 61 4.04 11.41 -14.72
C GLN A 61 4.51 11.60 -13.27
N MET A 62 4.21 10.65 -12.38
CA MET A 62 4.66 10.68 -10.98
C MET A 62 6.19 10.61 -10.85
N ILE A 63 6.87 9.86 -11.71
CA ILE A 63 8.34 9.79 -11.73
C ILE A 63 8.93 11.13 -12.15
N SER A 64 8.38 11.76 -13.19
CA SER A 64 8.81 13.10 -13.61
C SER A 64 8.58 14.15 -12.52
N MET A 65 7.51 14.03 -11.73
CA MET A 65 7.29 14.89 -10.55
C MET A 65 8.37 14.73 -9.47
N LEU A 66 8.87 13.49 -9.27
CA LEU A 66 9.95 13.20 -8.34
C LEU A 66 11.30 13.73 -8.83
N GLU A 67 11.52 13.74 -10.15
CA GLU A 67 12.74 14.28 -10.78
C GLU A 67 12.83 15.81 -10.67
N GLN A 68 11.70 16.52 -10.74
CA GLN A 68 11.66 17.98 -10.75
C GLN A 68 11.81 18.66 -9.38
N ASP A 69 11.93 17.89 -8.29
CA ASP A 69 12.15 18.35 -6.91
C ASP A 69 11.32 19.57 -6.44
N SER A 70 10.07 19.65 -6.91
CA SER A 70 9.14 20.73 -6.60
C SER A 70 8.19 20.32 -5.47
N SER A 71 8.14 21.11 -4.40
CA SER A 71 7.19 20.92 -3.28
C SER A 71 5.72 21.10 -3.70
N ALA A 72 5.46 21.83 -4.80
CA ALA A 72 4.12 22.02 -5.36
C ALA A 72 3.53 20.69 -5.90
N ASN A 73 4.38 19.78 -6.37
CA ASN A 73 3.96 18.54 -7.03
C ASN A 73 3.52 17.44 -6.03
N ILE A 74 3.73 17.63 -4.73
CA ILE A 74 3.41 16.61 -3.70
C ILE A 74 1.90 16.31 -3.64
N LYS A 75 1.05 17.34 -3.80
CA LYS A 75 -0.41 17.16 -3.72
C LYS A 75 -0.90 16.33 -4.90
N GLU A 76 -0.44 16.67 -6.11
CA GLU A 76 -0.80 15.97 -7.34
C GLU A 76 -0.28 14.53 -7.32
N PHE A 77 1.00 14.34 -6.96
CA PHE A 77 1.58 13.00 -6.75
C PHE A 77 0.72 12.16 -5.80
N ARG A 78 0.32 12.71 -4.65
CA ARG A 78 -0.52 11.99 -3.68
C ARG A 78 -1.91 11.66 -4.23
N SER A 79 -2.48 12.56 -5.03
CA SER A 79 -3.78 12.32 -5.66
C SER A 79 -3.70 11.10 -6.57
N ILE A 80 -2.76 11.11 -7.53
CA ILE A 80 -2.56 10.01 -8.48
C ILE A 80 -2.19 8.72 -7.74
N PHE A 81 -1.27 8.80 -6.77
CA PHE A 81 -0.87 7.67 -5.93
C PHE A 81 -2.07 7.01 -5.25
N ASN A 82 -2.94 7.81 -4.62
CA ASN A 82 -4.10 7.29 -3.89
C ASN A 82 -5.17 6.73 -4.82
N GLU A 83 -5.34 7.27 -6.02
CA GLU A 83 -6.26 6.72 -7.02
C GLU A 83 -5.81 5.33 -7.47
N ILE A 84 -4.54 5.18 -7.83
CA ILE A 84 -3.95 3.89 -8.19
C ILE A 84 -4.10 2.89 -7.03
N LEU A 85 -3.73 3.31 -5.83
CA LEU A 85 -3.83 2.48 -4.63
C LEU A 85 -5.27 2.04 -4.36
N LYS A 86 -6.25 2.95 -4.55
CA LYS A 86 -7.67 2.66 -4.37
C LYS A 86 -8.16 1.63 -5.38
N HIS A 87 -7.76 1.74 -6.65
CA HIS A 87 -8.07 0.74 -7.67
C HIS A 87 -7.48 -0.63 -7.30
N LEU A 88 -6.19 -0.68 -6.97
CA LEU A 88 -5.52 -1.92 -6.55
C LEU A 88 -6.19 -2.58 -5.33
N LYS A 89 -6.67 -1.80 -4.37
CA LYS A 89 -7.41 -2.31 -3.21
C LYS A 89 -8.80 -2.81 -3.58
N LYS A 90 -9.56 -2.02 -4.35
CA LYS A 90 -10.98 -2.27 -4.63
C LYS A 90 -11.17 -3.37 -5.66
N ASP A 91 -10.45 -3.30 -6.76
CA ASP A 91 -10.70 -4.12 -7.94
C ASP A 91 -9.76 -5.34 -7.99
N HIS A 92 -8.60 -5.26 -7.34
CA HIS A 92 -7.63 -6.36 -7.25
C HIS A 92 -7.48 -6.96 -5.83
N GLY A 93 -8.22 -6.44 -4.85
CA GLY A 93 -8.25 -6.98 -3.48
C GLY A 93 -6.91 -6.93 -2.75
N LEU A 94 -6.02 -6.00 -3.14
CA LEU A 94 -4.75 -5.80 -2.48
C LEU A 94 -4.93 -5.08 -1.15
N VAL A 95 -4.03 -5.33 -0.19
CA VAL A 95 -4.08 -4.75 1.15
C VAL A 95 -2.70 -4.22 1.49
N GLU A 96 -2.62 -3.05 2.11
CA GLU A 96 -1.33 -2.54 2.59
C GLU A 96 -0.81 -3.41 3.74
N GLU A 97 0.51 -3.59 3.80
CA GLU A 97 1.15 -4.29 4.90
C GLU A 97 0.73 -3.72 6.27
N GLY A 98 0.29 -4.61 7.17
CA GLY A 98 -0.08 -4.25 8.54
C GLY A 98 -1.42 -3.50 8.64
N THR A 99 -2.34 -3.68 7.69
CA THR A 99 -3.65 -3.03 7.74
C THR A 99 -4.58 -3.69 8.77
N TYR A 100 -4.60 -5.02 8.85
CA TYR A 100 -5.62 -5.72 9.64
C TYR A 100 -5.33 -5.70 11.14
N MET A 101 -4.06 -5.78 11.56
CA MET A 101 -3.69 -5.73 12.98
C MET A 101 -4.23 -4.48 13.72
N PRO A 102 -3.95 -3.24 13.30
CA PRO A 102 -4.47 -2.06 13.98
C PRO A 102 -5.99 -1.92 13.89
N GLN A 103 -6.61 -2.34 12.78
CA GLN A 103 -8.07 -2.35 12.64
C GLN A 103 -8.72 -3.26 13.68
N TRP A 104 -8.28 -4.53 13.76
CA TRP A 104 -8.84 -5.49 14.71
C TRP A 104 -8.46 -5.20 16.16
N LEU A 105 -7.28 -4.61 16.41
CA LEU A 105 -6.92 -4.09 17.73
C LEU A 105 -7.89 -2.99 18.17
N SER A 106 -8.19 -2.02 17.30
CA SER A 106 -9.14 -0.95 17.62
C SER A 106 -10.56 -1.47 17.89
N LEU A 107 -11.03 -2.43 17.08
CA LEU A 107 -12.31 -3.10 17.31
C LEU A 107 -12.31 -3.86 18.63
N GLY A 108 -11.25 -4.62 18.91
CA GLY A 108 -11.07 -5.34 20.16
C GLY A 108 -11.09 -4.43 21.39
N LEU A 109 -10.49 -3.25 21.28
CA LEU A 109 -10.55 -2.22 22.32
C LEU A 109 -11.97 -1.68 22.50
N ILE A 110 -12.68 -1.35 21.42
CA ILE A 110 -14.07 -0.86 21.48
C ILE A 110 -14.97 -1.90 22.14
N PHE A 111 -14.86 -3.17 21.74
CA PHE A 111 -15.60 -4.27 22.37
C PHE A 111 -15.21 -4.43 23.84
N GLY A 112 -13.92 -4.40 24.16
CA GLY A 112 -13.43 -4.50 25.52
C GLY A 112 -13.98 -3.40 26.43
N VAL A 113 -14.02 -2.16 25.96
CA VAL A 113 -14.61 -1.03 26.69
C VAL A 113 -16.11 -1.22 26.88
N ALA A 114 -16.84 -1.68 25.86
CA ALA A 114 -18.29 -1.91 25.95
C ALA A 114 -18.68 -2.92 27.05
N PHE A 115 -17.82 -3.91 27.32
CA PHE A 115 -18.06 -4.95 28.33
C PHE A 115 -17.32 -4.70 29.66
N MET A 116 -16.71 -3.53 29.84
CA MET A 116 -15.91 -3.20 31.02
C MET A 116 -16.67 -3.33 32.34
N PHE A 117 -17.94 -2.92 32.35
CA PHE A 117 -18.79 -2.97 33.54
C PHE A 117 -19.27 -4.40 33.88
N THR A 118 -19.18 -5.33 32.92
CA THR A 118 -19.59 -6.73 33.11
C THR A 118 -18.43 -7.66 33.43
N TYR A 119 -17.24 -7.39 32.87
CA TYR A 119 -16.06 -8.23 33.04
C TYR A 119 -14.81 -7.37 33.20
N THR A 120 -14.13 -7.47 34.34
CA THR A 120 -12.94 -6.65 34.67
C THR A 120 -11.79 -6.81 33.66
N TYR A 121 -11.66 -7.98 33.03
CA TYR A 121 -10.64 -8.28 32.03
C TYR A 121 -11.10 -8.11 30.58
N SER A 122 -12.31 -7.57 30.35
CA SER A 122 -12.88 -7.40 29.00
C SER A 122 -11.98 -6.60 28.05
N ILE A 123 -11.33 -5.53 28.52
CA ILE A 123 -10.38 -4.75 27.72
C ILE A 123 -9.20 -5.62 27.28
N SER A 124 -8.57 -6.33 28.22
CA SER A 124 -7.42 -7.20 27.93
C SER A 124 -7.81 -8.33 26.98
N ILE A 125 -8.97 -8.96 27.19
CA ILE A 125 -9.50 -10.03 26.33
C ILE A 125 -9.80 -9.49 24.93
N GLY A 126 -10.50 -8.36 24.83
CA GLY A 126 -10.83 -7.73 23.55
C GLY A 126 -9.59 -7.34 22.76
N MET A 127 -8.58 -6.75 23.40
CA MET A 127 -7.30 -6.43 22.77
C MET A 127 -6.55 -7.69 22.31
N LEU A 128 -6.47 -8.73 23.14
CA LEU A 128 -5.81 -9.99 22.78
C LEU A 128 -6.46 -10.63 21.55
N LEU A 129 -7.79 -10.70 21.51
CA LEU A 129 -8.54 -11.21 20.35
C LEU A 129 -8.28 -10.34 19.11
N GLY A 130 -8.29 -9.02 19.27
CA GLY A 130 -7.98 -8.08 18.19
C GLY A 130 -6.59 -8.30 17.59
N ILE A 131 -5.57 -8.48 18.44
CA ILE A 131 -4.19 -8.76 18.01
C ILE A 131 -4.11 -10.10 17.28
N VAL A 132 -4.70 -11.16 17.85
CA VAL A 132 -4.64 -12.51 17.26
C VAL A 132 -5.31 -12.54 15.89
N ILE A 133 -6.55 -12.04 15.79
CA ILE A 133 -7.32 -12.03 14.54
C ILE A 133 -6.62 -11.14 13.50
N GLY A 134 -6.22 -9.94 13.89
CA GLY A 134 -5.58 -8.99 13.00
C GLY A 134 -4.24 -9.51 12.45
N SER A 135 -3.40 -10.10 13.30
CA SER A 135 -2.12 -10.69 12.89
C SER A 135 -2.32 -11.88 11.95
N MET A 136 -3.30 -12.73 12.23
CA MET A 136 -3.64 -13.87 11.37
C MET A 136 -4.12 -13.41 9.98
N LEU A 137 -4.93 -12.33 9.91
CA LEU A 137 -5.38 -11.78 8.64
C LEU A 137 -4.25 -11.12 7.85
N ASP A 138 -3.36 -10.38 8.50
CA ASP A 138 -2.17 -9.81 7.86
C ASP A 138 -1.24 -10.92 7.33
N GLU A 139 -1.01 -11.98 8.10
CA GLU A 139 -0.19 -13.11 7.67
C GLU A 139 -0.85 -13.88 6.50
N ASN A 140 -2.17 -14.03 6.52
CA ASN A 140 -2.92 -14.63 5.42
C ASN A 140 -2.86 -13.77 4.15
N ALA A 141 -2.95 -12.44 4.27
CA ALA A 141 -2.78 -11.53 3.14
C ALA A 141 -1.37 -11.64 2.55
N LYS A 142 -0.35 -11.78 3.39
CA LYS A 142 1.03 -12.05 2.98
C LYS A 142 1.15 -13.36 2.22
N LYS A 143 0.66 -14.47 2.80
CA LYS A 143 0.73 -15.82 2.21
C LYS A 143 -0.01 -15.91 0.88
N LYS A 144 -1.13 -15.21 0.73
CA LYS A 144 -1.92 -15.16 -0.51
C LYS A 144 -1.35 -14.18 -1.55
N GLY A 145 -0.21 -13.55 -1.28
CA GLY A 145 0.37 -12.55 -2.18
C GLY A 145 -0.56 -11.37 -2.42
N LYS A 146 -1.43 -11.03 -1.47
CA LYS A 146 -2.36 -9.88 -1.56
C LYS A 146 -1.80 -8.61 -0.91
N GLN A 147 -0.58 -8.66 -0.38
CA GLN A 147 0.06 -7.49 0.20
C GLN A 147 0.76 -6.62 -0.84
N ILE A 148 0.65 -5.30 -0.60
CA ILE A 148 1.45 -4.23 -1.20
C ILE A 148 2.09 -3.38 -0.10
#